data_AF-A0AAP0R287-F1
#
_entry.id   AF-A0AAP0R287-F1
#
_cell.length_a   1.000
_cell.length_b   1.000
_cell.length_c   1.000
_cell.angle_alpha   90.00
_cell.angle_beta   90.00
_cell.angle_gamma   90.00
#
_symmetry.space_group_name_H-M   'P 1'
#
loop_
_entity.id
_entity.type
_entity.pdbx_description
1 polymer ?
#
loop_
_entity_poly.entity_id
_entity_poly.type
_entity_poly.pdbx_seq_one_letter_code
_entity_poly.pdbx_strand_id
1 'polypeptide(L)'
;MSALSTNLETTQLLSLRAKIRRRSTVTMRSQHCLLLFLPLLALFPLFDGVSSAVVGGRQVGLVGGWQPIKNISDPHVREIGEFAVTEYDKKAKAELKFESVVKGEYQVVAGMNYRLVVAAKDGGVSAKYEAVVWEKAWENFKNLTSFKRV
;
A
#
# COMPACT_ATOMS: atom_id res chain seq x y z
N MET A 1 -19.10 -30.35 -41.62
CA MET A 1 -18.06 -30.75 -40.64
C MET A 1 -17.46 -29.53 -39.90
N SER A 2 -18.27 -28.57 -39.43
CA SER A 2 -17.78 -27.33 -38.79
C SER A 2 -18.13 -27.24 -37.29
N ALA A 3 -19.21 -27.92 -36.85
CA ALA A 3 -19.67 -27.88 -35.46
C ALA A 3 -18.82 -28.70 -34.47
N LEU A 4 -17.95 -29.61 -34.93
CA LEU A 4 -17.11 -30.42 -34.04
C LEU A 4 -15.84 -29.69 -33.58
N SER A 5 -15.32 -28.76 -34.40
CA SER A 5 -14.08 -28.02 -34.09
C SER A 5 -14.30 -26.99 -32.97
N THR A 6 -15.45 -26.30 -32.97
CA THR A 6 -15.80 -25.27 -31.97
C THR A 6 -16.01 -25.84 -30.56
N ASN A 7 -16.51 -27.08 -30.46
CA ASN A 7 -16.71 -27.78 -29.20
C ASN A 7 -15.38 -28.23 -28.57
N LEU A 8 -14.38 -28.55 -29.39
CA LEU A 8 -13.05 -28.92 -28.91
C LEU A 8 -12.33 -27.71 -28.30
N GLU A 9 -12.39 -26.55 -28.97
CA GLU A 9 -11.77 -25.30 -28.51
C GLU A 9 -12.38 -24.79 -27.19
N THR A 10 -13.71 -24.83 -27.06
CA THR A 10 -14.41 -24.41 -25.83
C THR A 10 -14.10 -25.32 -24.65
N THR A 11 -13.95 -26.63 -24.89
CA THR A 11 -13.54 -27.61 -23.87
C THR A 11 -12.10 -27.37 -23.40
N GLN A 12 -11.19 -27.06 -24.33
CA GLN A 12 -9.80 -26.71 -24.00
C GLN A 12 -9.73 -25.43 -23.15
N LEU A 13 -10.48 -24.40 -23.52
CA LEU A 13 -10.54 -23.11 -22.81
C LEU A 13 -11.12 -23.26 -21.39
N LEU A 14 -12.15 -24.09 -21.21
CA LEU A 14 -12.72 -24.40 -19.90
C LEU A 14 -11.73 -25.18 -19.02
N SER A 15 -10.99 -26.14 -19.59
CA SER A 15 -9.95 -26.88 -18.85
C SER A 15 -8.80 -25.96 -18.41
N LEU A 16 -8.41 -25.00 -19.27
CA LEU A 16 -7.35 -24.03 -18.98
C LEU A 16 -7.80 -23.06 -17.87
N ARG A 17 -9.02 -22.53 -17.95
CA ARG A 17 -9.62 -21.69 -16.90
C ARG A 17 -9.73 -22.43 -15.57
N ALA A 18 -10.12 -23.71 -15.59
CA ALA A 18 -10.17 -24.55 -14.40
C ALA A 18 -8.77 -24.84 -13.81
N LYS A 19 -7.75 -25.04 -14.66
CA LYS A 19 -6.35 -25.23 -14.23
C LYS A 19 -5.75 -23.96 -13.64
N ILE A 20 -6.02 -22.79 -14.22
CA ILE A 20 -5.60 -21.48 -13.71
C ILE A 20 -6.30 -21.18 -12.37
N ARG A 21 -7.60 -21.44 -12.27
CA ARG A 21 -8.35 -21.32 -11.01
C ARG A 21 -7.83 -22.25 -9.92
N ARG A 22 -7.46 -23.50 -10.25
CA ARG A 22 -6.80 -24.45 -9.31
C ARG A 22 -5.36 -24.07 -8.94
N ARG A 23 -4.64 -23.31 -9.78
CA ARG A 23 -3.32 -22.75 -9.43
C ARG A 23 -3.41 -21.49 -8.57
N SER A 24 -4.58 -20.87 -8.46
CA SER A 24 -4.82 -19.71 -7.60
C SER A 24 -5.05 -20.11 -6.13
N THR A 25 -5.23 -21.39 -5.83
CA THR A 25 -5.10 -21.95 -4.48
C THR A 25 -3.66 -22.37 -4.23
N VAL A 26 -2.73 -21.43 -4.33
CA VAL A 26 -1.54 -21.50 -3.46
C VAL A 26 -2.06 -21.03 -2.11
N THR A 27 -2.42 -22.00 -1.27
CA THR A 27 -2.52 -21.79 0.18
C THR A 27 -1.13 -21.40 0.64
N MET A 28 -0.81 -20.11 0.51
CA MET A 28 0.36 -19.54 1.16
C MET A 28 0.02 -19.63 2.64
N ARG A 29 0.62 -20.60 3.34
CA ARG A 29 0.62 -20.70 4.81
C ARG A 29 1.28 -19.44 5.35
N SER A 30 0.51 -18.36 5.34
CA SER A 30 0.78 -17.03 5.86
C SER A 30 0.68 -17.08 7.38
N GLN A 31 1.49 -17.94 7.97
CA GLN A 31 1.69 -18.05 9.42
C GLN A 31 3.17 -17.98 9.78
N HIS A 32 4.07 -17.97 8.79
CA HIS A 32 5.52 -18.05 9.04
C HIS A 32 6.29 -16.73 8.81
N CYS A 33 5.68 -15.69 8.22
CA CYS A 33 6.31 -14.36 8.14
C CYS A 33 6.08 -13.50 9.39
N LEU A 34 5.06 -13.78 10.21
CA LEU A 34 4.77 -13.00 11.42
C LEU A 34 5.64 -13.42 12.63
N LEU A 35 6.17 -14.64 12.62
CA LEU A 35 6.92 -15.22 13.75
C LEU A 35 8.43 -14.98 13.71
N LEU A 36 8.96 -14.37 12.65
CA LEU A 36 10.40 -14.03 12.54
C LEU A 36 10.74 -12.64 13.09
N PHE A 37 9.76 -11.87 13.56
CA PHE A 37 9.97 -10.51 14.09
C PHE A 37 9.97 -10.42 15.63
N LEU A 38 9.83 -11.53 16.37
CA LEU A 38 9.49 -11.50 17.79
C LEU A 38 10.50 -12.05 18.84
N PRO A 39 11.73 -12.52 18.53
CA PRO A 39 12.65 -12.80 19.62
C PRO A 39 14.02 -12.13 19.42
N LEU A 40 14.12 -10.84 19.73
CA LEU A 40 15.39 -10.26 20.20
C LEU A 40 15.14 -9.07 21.14
N LEU A 41 14.23 -9.23 22.09
CA LEU A 41 14.05 -8.30 23.19
C LEU A 41 14.31 -9.01 24.52
N ALA A 42 15.45 -9.69 24.61
CA ALA A 42 15.98 -10.20 25.87
C ALA A 42 17.48 -10.48 25.71
N LEU A 43 18.32 -9.45 25.84
CA LEU A 43 19.61 -9.56 26.53
C LEU A 43 20.31 -8.19 26.69
N PHE A 44 20.55 -7.83 27.95
CA PHE A 44 21.57 -6.92 28.49
C PHE A 44 21.58 -5.42 28.10
N PRO A 45 20.93 -4.55 28.90
CA PRO A 45 21.44 -3.21 29.17
C PRO A 45 22.38 -3.24 30.38
N LEU A 46 23.67 -2.92 30.20
CA LEU A 46 24.58 -2.29 31.17
C LEU A 46 25.92 -2.07 30.45
N PHE A 47 26.13 -0.92 29.78
CA PHE A 47 27.48 -0.38 29.56
C PHE A 47 27.39 1.10 29.18
N ASP A 48 28.05 1.91 29.99
CA ASP A 48 28.18 3.36 29.95
C ASP A 48 28.95 3.89 28.72
N GLY A 49 28.71 5.16 28.39
CA GLY A 49 29.77 6.04 27.86
C GLY A 49 29.66 6.51 26.41
N VAL A 50 29.60 7.83 26.24
CA VAL A 50 29.55 8.64 25.01
C VAL A 50 30.73 8.42 24.05
N SER A 51 30.49 8.42 22.73
CA SER A 51 31.28 9.23 21.77
C SER A 51 30.60 9.35 20.39
N SER A 52 30.44 10.58 19.91
CA SER A 52 29.92 10.90 18.58
C SER A 52 30.97 10.63 17.51
N ALA A 53 30.69 9.71 16.59
CA ALA A 53 31.38 9.64 15.31
C ALA A 53 30.35 9.79 14.18
N VAL A 54 30.42 10.91 13.46
CA VAL A 54 29.72 11.07 12.17
C VAL A 54 30.30 10.04 11.20
N VAL A 55 29.51 9.01 10.90
CA VAL A 55 29.76 8.12 9.77
C VAL A 55 28.77 8.51 8.67
N GLY A 56 29.31 8.85 7.50
CA GLY A 56 28.55 9.03 6.27
C GLY A 56 27.75 7.78 5.95
N GLY A 57 26.51 7.76 6.42
CA GLY A 57 25.60 6.63 6.26
C GLY A 57 25.15 6.53 4.81
N ARG A 58 25.68 5.54 4.10
CA ARG A 58 24.96 4.91 2.99
C ARG A 58 23.58 4.55 3.54
N GLN A 59 22.52 5.17 3.02
CA GLN A 59 21.14 4.94 3.44
C GLN A 59 20.80 3.46 3.19
N VAL A 60 21.10 2.60 4.15
CA VAL A 60 20.56 1.24 4.21
C VAL A 60 19.11 1.47 4.60
N GLY A 61 18.19 1.33 3.63
CA GLY A 61 16.76 1.46 3.89
C GLY A 61 16.37 0.50 5.01
N LEU A 62 16.08 1.06 6.18
CA LEU A 62 15.61 0.29 7.33
C LEU A 62 14.35 -0.46 6.90
N VAL A 63 14.42 -1.78 6.87
CA VAL A 63 13.29 -2.63 6.52
C VAL A 63 12.22 -2.43 7.60
N GLY A 64 11.05 -1.93 7.20
CA GLY A 64 9.91 -1.64 8.09
C GLY A 64 9.70 -0.16 8.44
N GLY A 65 10.62 0.74 8.08
CA GLY A 65 10.42 2.19 8.23
C GLY A 65 9.56 2.81 7.14
N TRP A 66 9.09 4.04 7.35
CA TRP A 66 8.54 4.86 6.28
C TRP A 66 9.64 5.21 5.28
N GLN A 67 9.34 5.02 4.00
CA GLN A 67 10.26 5.28 2.89
C GLN A 67 9.64 6.33 1.96
N PRO A 68 10.41 7.33 1.52
CA PRO A 68 9.89 8.38 0.64
C PRO A 68 9.48 7.80 -0.73
N ILE A 69 8.32 8.23 -1.22
CA ILE A 69 7.88 7.94 -2.58
C ILE A 69 8.66 8.86 -3.53
N LYS A 70 9.52 8.26 -4.37
CA LYS A 70 10.36 9.02 -5.31
C LYS A 70 9.56 9.56 -6.49
N ASN A 71 8.64 8.77 -7.02
CA ASN A 71 7.80 9.14 -8.15
C ASN A 71 6.38 9.43 -7.67
N ILE A 72 6.10 10.68 -7.33
CA ILE A 72 4.74 11.12 -6.94
C ILE A 72 3.76 11.15 -8.11
N SER A 73 4.27 11.16 -9.35
CA SER A 73 3.47 11.14 -10.58
C SER A 73 3.09 9.72 -11.00
N ASP A 74 3.47 8.70 -10.23
CA ASP A 74 3.03 7.33 -10.43
C ASP A 74 1.49 7.26 -10.41
N PRO A 75 0.84 6.69 -11.44
CA PRO A 75 -0.62 6.58 -11.50
C PRO A 75 -1.23 5.90 -10.27
N HIS A 76 -0.56 4.90 -9.69
CA HIS A 76 -1.03 4.21 -8.50
C HIS A 76 -1.02 5.14 -7.28
N VAL A 77 0.04 5.94 -7.11
CA VAL A 77 0.12 6.92 -6.02
C VAL A 77 -0.99 7.97 -6.13
N ARG A 78 -1.30 8.40 -7.36
CA ARG A 78 -2.45 9.28 -7.61
C ARG A 78 -3.78 8.60 -7.29
N GLU A 79 -3.97 7.34 -7.66
CA GLU A 79 -5.17 6.55 -7.32
C GLU A 79 -5.36 6.45 -5.79
N ILE A 80 -4.28 6.23 -5.04
CA ILE A 80 -4.35 6.22 -3.56
C ILE A 80 -4.78 7.59 -3.01
N GLY A 81 -4.29 8.69 -3.59
CA GLY A 81 -4.69 10.05 -3.22
C GLY A 81 -6.17 10.34 -3.53
N GLU A 82 -6.64 9.94 -4.71
CA GLU A 82 -8.04 10.08 -5.13
C GLU A 82 -8.97 9.25 -4.25
N PHE A 83 -8.59 8.01 -3.93
CA PHE A 83 -9.29 7.15 -2.98
C PHE A 83 -9.40 7.83 -1.61
N ALA A 84 -8.30 8.38 -1.09
CA ALA A 84 -8.29 9.00 0.24
C ALA A 84 -9.27 10.18 0.35
N VAL A 85 -9.25 11.09 -0.62
CA VAL A 85 -10.16 12.25 -0.63
C VAL A 85 -11.60 11.78 -0.80
N THR A 86 -11.86 10.87 -1.75
CA THR A 86 -13.20 10.34 -2.01
C THR A 86 -13.79 9.63 -0.79
N GLU A 87 -12.98 8.84 -0.09
CA GLU A 87 -13.42 8.08 1.09
C GLU A 87 -13.68 8.99 2.30
N TYR A 88 -12.87 10.05 2.46
CA TYR A 88 -13.13 11.07 3.48
C TYR A 88 -14.43 11.84 3.16
N ASP A 89 -14.59 12.27 1.91
CA ASP A 89 -15.73 13.04 1.43
C ASP A 89 -17.05 12.31 1.70
N LYS A 90 -17.11 11.01 1.38
CA LYS A 90 -18.24 10.12 1.70
C LYS A 90 -18.57 10.03 3.18
N LYS A 91 -17.55 9.93 4.05
CA LYS A 91 -17.73 9.75 5.51
C LYS A 91 -18.09 11.05 6.21
N ALA A 92 -17.45 12.15 5.82
CA ALA A 92 -17.61 13.45 6.44
C ALA A 92 -18.79 14.25 5.85
N LYS A 93 -19.36 13.82 4.71
CA LYS A 93 -20.29 14.61 3.89
C LYS A 93 -19.71 15.99 3.57
N ALA A 94 -18.42 16.00 3.22
CA ALA A 94 -17.73 17.20 2.76
C ALA A 94 -18.01 17.42 1.26
N GLU A 95 -17.36 18.43 0.68
CA GLU A 95 -17.33 18.63 -0.78
C GLU A 95 -15.88 18.75 -1.29
N LEU A 96 -14.99 17.89 -0.76
CA LEU A 96 -13.57 17.92 -1.10
C LEU A 96 -13.32 17.34 -2.49
N LYS A 97 -12.63 18.10 -3.35
CA LYS A 97 -12.20 17.67 -4.68
C LYS A 97 -10.69 17.45 -4.71
N PHE A 98 -10.26 16.24 -5.01
CA PHE A 98 -8.84 15.92 -5.17
C PHE A 98 -8.21 16.76 -6.29
N GLU A 99 -7.01 17.30 -6.03
CA GLU A 99 -6.24 18.04 -7.04
C GLU A 99 -4.95 17.31 -7.42
N SER A 100 -4.13 16.96 -6.42
CA SER A 100 -2.83 16.33 -6.65
C SER A 100 -2.25 15.70 -5.38
N VAL A 101 -1.26 14.81 -5.57
CA VAL A 101 -0.36 14.37 -4.50
C VAL A 101 0.84 15.32 -4.47
N VAL A 102 1.10 15.93 -3.31
CA VAL A 102 2.20 16.89 -3.10
C VAL A 102 3.49 16.16 -2.74
N LYS A 103 3.39 15.18 -1.85
CA LYS A 103 4.49 14.31 -1.40
C LYS A 103 3.91 13.07 -0.74
N GLY A 104 4.72 12.04 -0.56
CA GLY A 104 4.29 10.91 0.23
C GLY A 104 5.40 9.96 0.61
N GLU A 105 5.05 9.06 1.52
CA GLU A 105 5.89 7.98 2.01
C GLU A 105 5.08 6.69 1.98
N TYR A 106 5.75 5.55 1.89
CA TYR A 106 5.13 4.24 2.02
C TYR A 106 5.82 3.42 3.10
N GLN A 107 5.09 2.44 3.65
CA GLN A 107 5.62 1.50 4.62
C GLN A 107 5.06 0.11 4.35
N VAL A 108 5.93 -0.89 4.34
CA VAL A 108 5.53 -2.30 4.20
C VAL A 108 5.11 -2.85 5.56
N VAL A 109 3.92 -3.45 5.62
CA VAL A 109 3.31 -4.08 6.81
C VAL A 109 2.64 -5.41 6.37
N ALA A 110 1.53 -5.83 6.99
CA ALA A 110 0.62 -6.82 6.43
C ALA A 110 -0.18 -6.26 5.23
N GLY A 111 0.52 -5.68 4.26
CA GLY A 111 0.00 -4.76 3.24
C GLY A 111 0.98 -3.63 2.97
N MET A 112 0.50 -2.55 2.38
CA MET A 112 1.24 -1.31 2.19
C MET A 112 0.48 -0.16 2.82
N ASN A 113 1.12 0.59 3.70
CA ASN A 113 0.62 1.89 4.10
C ASN A 113 1.18 2.95 3.17
N TYR A 114 0.33 3.89 2.76
CA TYR A 114 0.71 5.11 2.06
C TYR A 114 0.35 6.29 2.94
N ARG A 115 1.31 7.14 3.26
CA ARG A 115 1.11 8.44 3.92
C ARG A 115 1.33 9.51 2.86
N LEU A 116 0.25 10.11 2.39
CA LEU A 116 0.29 11.11 1.33
C LEU A 116 -0.10 12.47 1.90
N VAL A 117 0.61 13.52 1.49
CA VAL A 117 0.08 14.88 1.55
C VAL A 117 -0.59 15.17 0.22
N VAL A 118 -1.90 15.36 0.24
CA VAL A 118 -2.72 15.67 -0.93
C VAL A 118 -3.17 17.12 -0.89
N ALA A 119 -3.28 17.74 -2.06
CA ALA A 119 -4.02 18.99 -2.22
C ALA A 119 -5.46 18.66 -2.63
N ALA A 120 -6.43 19.29 -1.95
CA ALA A 120 -7.84 19.16 -2.27
C ALA A 120 -8.54 20.52 -2.12
N LYS A 121 -9.54 20.77 -2.97
CA LYS A 121 -10.38 21.96 -2.93
C LYS A 121 -11.61 21.74 -2.07
N ASP A 122 -11.89 22.69 -1.19
CA ASP A 122 -13.14 22.83 -0.44
C ASP A 122 -13.81 24.14 -0.86
N GLY A 123 -14.96 24.08 -1.52
CA GLY A 123 -15.67 25.31 -1.96
C GLY A 123 -14.83 26.28 -2.81
N GLY A 124 -13.81 25.80 -3.52
CA GLY A 124 -12.90 26.62 -4.34
C GLY A 124 -11.60 27.03 -3.65
N VAL A 125 -11.45 26.80 -2.34
CA VAL A 125 -10.21 27.04 -1.61
C VAL A 125 -9.38 25.76 -1.55
N SER A 126 -8.17 25.78 -2.12
CA SER A 126 -7.25 24.66 -2.02
C SER A 126 -6.61 24.58 -0.63
N ALA A 127 -6.61 23.40 -0.04
CA ALA A 127 -5.96 23.09 1.23
C ALA A 127 -5.17 21.78 1.13
N LYS A 128 -4.22 21.57 2.03
CA LYS A 128 -3.43 20.34 2.11
C LYS A 128 -3.93 19.46 3.23
N TYR A 129 -3.86 18.16 2.99
CA TYR A 129 -4.30 17.13 3.93
C TYR A 129 -3.27 16.01 3.96
N GLU A 130 -2.94 15.51 5.14
CA GLU A 130 -2.22 14.26 5.31
C GLU A 130 -3.23 13.12 5.44
N ALA A 131 -3.16 12.18 4.50
CA ALA A 131 -3.97 10.99 4.45
C ALA A 131 -3.09 9.75 4.65
N VAL A 132 -3.60 8.77 5.41
CA VAL A 132 -2.97 7.45 5.55
C VAL A 132 -3.93 6.37 5.04
N VAL A 133 -3.52 5.68 3.98
CA VAL A 133 -4.28 4.61 3.35
C VAL A 133 -3.54 3.29 3.54
N TRP A 134 -4.23 2.28 4.05
CA TRP A 134 -3.74 0.91 4.10
C TRP A 134 -4.31 0.10 2.94
N GLU A 135 -3.42 -0.45 2.12
CA GLU A 135 -3.75 -1.23 0.94
C GLU A 135 -3.29 -2.68 1.09
N LYS A 136 -4.12 -3.61 0.61
CA LYS A 136 -3.74 -4.99 0.27
C LYS A 136 -4.15 -5.24 -1.18
N ALA A 137 -3.23 -4.99 -2.12
CA ALA A 137 -3.51 -5.05 -3.54
C ALA A 137 -4.02 -6.44 -3.99
N TRP A 138 -3.48 -7.51 -3.39
CA TRP A 138 -3.90 -8.90 -3.67
C TRP A 138 -5.33 -9.22 -3.23
N GLU A 139 -5.94 -8.38 -2.39
CA GLU A 139 -7.33 -8.50 -1.93
C GLU A 139 -8.24 -7.43 -2.54
N ASN A 140 -7.73 -6.53 -3.39
CA ASN A 140 -8.43 -5.33 -3.84
C ASN A 140 -8.99 -4.50 -2.68
N PHE A 141 -8.25 -4.44 -1.58
CA PHE A 141 -8.65 -3.77 -0.35
C PHE A 141 -7.87 -2.47 -0.18
N LYS A 142 -8.60 -1.38 0.10
CA LYS A 142 -8.03 -0.12 0.57
C LYS A 142 -8.87 0.40 1.74
N ASN A 143 -8.22 0.96 2.75
CA ASN A 143 -8.89 1.57 3.89
C ASN A 143 -8.22 2.90 4.25
N LEU A 144 -9.02 3.97 4.33
CA LEU A 144 -8.57 5.25 4.85
C LEU A 144 -8.52 5.19 6.38
N THR A 145 -7.31 5.19 6.93
CA THR A 145 -7.06 5.05 8.37
C THR A 145 -6.90 6.38 9.10
N SER A 146 -6.49 7.44 8.38
CA SER A 146 -6.37 8.80 8.91
C SER A 146 -6.52 9.81 7.78
N PHE A 147 -7.13 10.96 8.08
CA PHE A 147 -7.21 12.10 7.19
C PHE A 147 -7.27 13.38 8.02
N LYS A 148 -6.28 14.26 7.90
CA LYS A 148 -6.18 15.50 8.69
C LYS A 148 -5.64 16.64 7.85
N ARG A 149 -6.10 17.86 8.11
CA ARG A 149 -5.57 19.08 7.48
C ARG A 149 -4.14 19.35 7.97
N VAL A 150 -3.27 19.85 7.09
CA VAL A 150 -1.87 20.21 7.39
C VAL A 150 -1.47 21.58 6.83
#